data_AF-A0A7S1GCP1-F1
#
_entry.id   AF-A0A7S1GCP1-F1
#
_cell.length_a   1.000
_cell.length_b   1.000
_cell.length_c   1.000
_cell.angle_alpha   90.00
_cell.angle_beta   90.00
_cell.angle_gamma   90.00
#
_symmetry.space_group_name_H-M   'P 1'
#
loop_
_entity.id
_entity.type
_entity.pdbx_description
1 polymer ?
#
loop_
_entity_poly.entity_id
_entity_poly.type
_entity_poly.pdbx_seq_one_letter_code
_entity_poly.pdbx_strand_id
1 'polypeptide(L)'
;AKTQRDREGAWRERARVQHSEAAVAQRRREGRARAAKLSDDDVEALIAAAPVRTVTFHGPTLGLPLQNTQRSRFPVAVRAAPAPGSEAAAAGVDGGWAVEAVADVPIAGFSFKNALGFVKASTERPLAIAFRLLPPEVLAYDGKATSAEARSPPVKVAGKTVAAAAAAGGGGG
;
A
#
# COMPACT_ATOMS: atom_id res chain seq x y z
N ALA A 1 12.17 -31.74 25.83
CA ALA A 1 12.00 -31.90 24.37
C ALA A 1 11.10 -30.84 23.71
N LYS A 2 9.95 -30.46 24.31
CA LYS A 2 8.99 -29.49 23.74
C LYS A 2 9.61 -28.09 23.50
N THR A 3 10.43 -27.62 24.45
CA THR A 3 11.05 -26.28 24.45
C THR A 3 12.06 -26.02 23.34
N GLN A 4 12.69 -27.04 22.75
CA GLN A 4 13.69 -26.85 21.69
C GLN A 4 13.03 -26.73 20.31
N ARG A 5 12.02 -27.57 20.01
CA ARG A 5 11.21 -27.44 18.78
C ARG A 5 10.44 -26.12 18.74
N ASP A 6 9.91 -25.68 19.88
CA ASP A 6 9.18 -24.41 19.97
C ASP A 6 10.11 -23.22 19.69
N ARG A 7 11.36 -23.27 20.18
CA ARG A 7 12.39 -22.24 19.90
C ARG A 7 12.84 -22.26 18.44
N GLU A 8 13.03 -23.44 17.85
CA GLU A 8 13.36 -23.58 16.42
C GLU A 8 12.23 -23.07 15.53
N GLY A 9 10.98 -23.38 15.85
CA GLY A 9 9.80 -22.87 15.14
C GLY A 9 9.73 -21.33 15.19
N ALA A 10 9.93 -20.74 16.37
CA ALA A 10 9.94 -19.29 16.54
C ALA A 10 11.11 -18.61 15.81
N TRP A 11 12.28 -19.26 15.70
CA TRP A 11 13.41 -18.72 14.94
C TRP A 11 13.15 -18.74 13.43
N ARG A 12 12.62 -19.84 12.90
CA ARG A 12 12.26 -19.95 11.47
C ARG A 12 11.20 -18.93 11.08
N GLU A 13 10.22 -18.71 11.95
CA GLU A 13 9.17 -17.72 11.69
C GLU A 13 9.74 -16.30 11.64
N ARG A 14 10.60 -15.95 12.60
CA ARG A 14 11.29 -14.65 12.58
C ARG A 14 12.14 -14.46 11.32
N ALA A 15 12.88 -15.49 10.90
CA ALA A 15 13.71 -15.43 9.71
C ALA A 15 12.87 -15.17 8.44
N ARG A 16 11.70 -15.80 8.31
CA ARG A 16 10.81 -15.59 7.16
C ARG A 16 10.19 -14.20 7.14
N VAL A 17 9.71 -13.73 8.30
CA VAL A 17 9.19 -12.35 8.42
C VAL A 17 10.28 -11.35 8.06
N GLN A 18 11.50 -11.52 8.59
CA GLN A 18 12.65 -10.67 8.26
C GLN A 18 12.99 -10.73 6.76
N HIS A 19 12.96 -11.91 6.15
CA HIS A 19 13.24 -12.04 4.71
C HIS A 19 12.17 -11.34 3.86
N SER A 20 10.89 -11.47 4.21
CA SER A 20 9.80 -10.79 3.51
C SER A 20 9.87 -9.27 3.69
N GLU A 21 10.11 -8.79 4.91
CA GLU A 21 10.35 -7.37 5.18
C GLU A 21 11.58 -6.85 4.42
N ALA A 22 12.65 -7.63 4.34
CA ALA A 22 13.84 -7.31 3.56
C ALA A 22 13.54 -7.27 2.05
N ALA A 23 12.73 -8.19 1.52
CA ALA A 23 12.31 -8.20 0.13
C ALA A 23 11.45 -6.96 -0.20
N VAL A 24 10.53 -6.58 0.68
CA VAL A 24 9.76 -5.34 0.54
C VAL A 24 10.68 -4.12 0.60
N ALA A 25 11.66 -4.10 1.51
CA ALA A 25 12.64 -3.03 1.63
C ALA A 25 13.56 -2.93 0.41
N GLN A 26 13.92 -4.06 -0.20
CA GLN A 26 14.70 -4.13 -1.43
C GLN A 26 13.90 -3.57 -2.61
N ARG A 27 12.64 -4.00 -2.80
CA ARG A 27 11.76 -3.40 -3.83
C ARG A 27 11.60 -1.89 -3.62
N ARG A 28 11.46 -1.42 -2.38
CA ARG A 28 11.46 0.02 -2.10
C ARG A 28 12.77 0.72 -2.47
N ARG A 29 13.92 0.06 -2.35
CA ARG A 29 15.22 0.61 -2.78
C ARG A 29 15.30 0.67 -4.31
N GLU A 30 14.89 -0.39 -4.99
CA GLU A 30 14.85 -0.45 -6.46
C GLU A 30 13.92 0.62 -7.04
N GLY A 31 12.77 0.84 -6.41
CA GLY A 31 11.78 1.83 -6.84
C GLY A 31 12.13 3.28 -6.50
N ARG A 32 13.10 3.54 -5.61
CA ARG A 32 13.33 4.90 -5.04
C ARG A 32 13.75 5.94 -6.07
N ALA A 33 14.65 5.58 -6.99
CA ALA A 33 15.15 6.50 -8.01
C ALA A 33 14.06 6.89 -9.03
N ARG A 34 13.12 5.97 -9.30
CA ARG A 34 11.98 6.20 -10.17
C ARG A 34 10.85 6.93 -9.45
N ALA A 35 10.59 6.58 -8.19
CA ALA A 35 9.59 7.22 -7.35
C ALA A 35 9.83 8.72 -7.15
N ALA A 36 11.09 9.17 -7.15
CA ALA A 36 11.44 10.58 -7.07
C ALA A 36 10.96 11.42 -8.28
N LYS A 37 10.59 10.78 -9.38
CA LYS A 37 10.13 11.42 -10.62
C LYS A 37 8.65 11.22 -10.89
N LEU A 38 7.95 10.48 -10.03
CA LEU A 38 6.53 10.20 -10.23
C LEU A 38 5.70 11.36 -9.71
N SER A 39 4.76 11.82 -10.54
CA SER A 39 3.62 12.62 -10.07
C SER A 39 2.60 11.73 -9.36
N ASP A 40 1.66 12.36 -8.65
CA ASP A 40 0.53 11.63 -8.06
C ASP A 40 -0.29 10.90 -9.15
N ASP A 41 -0.46 11.51 -10.33
CA ASP A 41 -1.16 10.90 -11.48
C ASP A 41 -0.42 9.67 -12.02
N ASP A 42 0.91 9.72 -12.09
CA ASP A 42 1.73 8.56 -12.49
C ASP A 42 1.62 7.42 -11.48
N VAL A 43 1.59 7.74 -10.18
CA VAL A 43 1.39 6.75 -9.12
C VAL A 43 0.01 6.10 -9.25
N GLU A 44 -1.03 6.89 -9.53
CA GLU A 44 -2.39 6.39 -9.73
C GLU A 44 -2.49 5.51 -10.99
N ALA A 45 -1.81 5.88 -12.08
CA ALA A 45 -1.73 5.08 -13.29
C ALA A 45 -1.00 3.75 -13.06
N LEU A 46 0.13 3.77 -12.36
CA LEU A 46 0.90 2.57 -11.99
C LEU A 46 0.11 1.66 -11.06
N ILE A 47 -0.63 2.24 -10.12
CA ILE A 47 -1.57 1.50 -9.28
C ILE A 47 -2.64 0.84 -10.15
N ALA A 48 -3.29 1.57 -11.05
CA ALA A 48 -4.36 1.04 -11.88
C ALA A 48 -3.88 -0.10 -12.80
N ALA A 49 -2.67 0.01 -13.33
CA ALA A 49 -2.03 -1.00 -14.18
C ALA A 49 -1.49 -2.22 -13.40
N ALA A 50 -1.36 -2.12 -12.09
CA ALA A 50 -0.83 -3.22 -11.26
C ALA A 50 -1.75 -4.45 -11.31
N PRO A 51 -1.19 -5.67 -11.35
CA PRO A 51 -1.99 -6.88 -11.43
C PRO A 51 -2.77 -7.10 -10.13
N VAL A 52 -4.03 -7.52 -10.31
CA VAL A 52 -4.94 -7.90 -9.23
C VAL A 52 -5.04 -9.42 -9.17
N ARG A 53 -4.93 -9.96 -7.97
CA ARG A 53 -5.12 -11.38 -7.68
C ARG A 53 -6.15 -11.53 -6.57
N THR A 54 -7.23 -12.23 -6.88
CA THR A 54 -8.22 -12.62 -5.88
C THR A 54 -7.79 -13.92 -5.22
N VAL A 55 -7.84 -13.96 -3.89
CA VAL A 55 -7.58 -15.14 -3.08
C VAL A 55 -8.81 -15.43 -2.24
N THR A 56 -9.25 -16.67 -2.26
CA THR A 56 -10.42 -17.14 -1.51
C THR A 56 -9.97 -17.85 -0.25
N PHE A 57 -10.53 -17.43 0.89
CA PHE A 57 -10.19 -17.92 2.22
C PHE A 57 -11.37 -18.65 2.85
N HIS A 58 -11.16 -19.89 3.28
CA HIS A 58 -12.19 -20.77 3.82
C HIS A 58 -12.16 -20.84 5.35
N GLY A 59 -11.00 -20.60 5.96
CA GLY A 59 -10.75 -20.80 7.39
C GLY A 59 -10.71 -19.51 8.19
N PRO A 60 -11.10 -19.54 9.48
CA PRO A 60 -11.33 -18.35 10.32
C PRO A 60 -10.09 -17.45 10.46
N THR A 61 -8.89 -18.03 10.39
CA THR A 61 -7.62 -17.32 10.53
C THR A 61 -6.94 -17.11 9.18
N LEU A 62 -7.04 -15.89 8.65
CA LEU A 62 -6.36 -15.50 7.40
C LEU A 62 -4.83 -15.51 7.53
N GLY A 63 -4.30 -15.24 8.74
CA GLY A 63 -2.86 -15.17 9.00
C GLY A 63 -2.16 -13.97 8.37
N LEU A 64 -2.90 -12.94 7.92
CA LEU A 64 -2.35 -11.77 7.24
C LEU A 64 -1.83 -10.71 8.24
N PRO A 65 -0.53 -10.35 8.23
CA PRO A 65 -0.02 -9.19 8.95
C PRO A 65 -0.38 -7.92 8.18
N LEU A 66 -1.53 -7.33 8.51
CA LEU A 66 -2.05 -6.14 7.85
C LEU A 66 -1.50 -4.87 8.50
N GLN A 67 -1.22 -3.86 7.67
CA GLN A 67 -0.82 -2.53 8.09
C GLN A 67 -1.68 -1.48 7.41
N ASN A 68 -1.82 -0.35 8.10
CA ASN A 68 -2.37 0.85 7.50
C ASN A 68 -1.40 1.37 6.44
N THR A 69 -1.91 1.74 5.28
CA THR A 69 -1.13 2.53 4.35
C THR A 69 -1.68 3.95 4.33
N GLN A 70 -0.80 4.95 4.44
CA GLN A 70 -1.17 6.35 4.29
C GLN A 70 -1.57 6.71 2.84
N ARG A 71 -1.69 5.72 1.95
CA ARG A 71 -2.16 5.93 0.58
C ARG A 71 -3.67 5.99 0.63
N SER A 72 -4.22 7.16 0.34
CA SER A 72 -5.66 7.45 0.39
C SER A 72 -6.53 6.44 -0.38
N ARG A 73 -5.97 5.72 -1.36
CA ARG A 73 -6.67 4.74 -2.18
C ARG A 73 -6.72 3.31 -1.61
N PHE A 74 -5.74 2.89 -0.82
CA PHE A 74 -5.72 1.54 -0.22
C PHE A 74 -5.47 1.62 1.29
N PRO A 75 -6.52 1.57 2.11
CA PRO A 75 -6.34 1.74 3.55
C PRO A 75 -5.55 0.59 4.19
N VAL A 76 -5.45 -0.57 3.52
CA VAL A 76 -4.86 -1.79 4.07
C VAL A 76 -3.86 -2.40 3.08
N ALA A 77 -2.68 -2.79 3.58
CA ALA A 77 -1.75 -3.64 2.84
C ALA A 77 -1.15 -4.73 3.72
N VAL A 78 -0.59 -5.75 3.08
CA VAL A 78 0.17 -6.81 3.71
C VAL A 78 1.58 -6.28 4.03
N ARG A 79 1.93 -6.28 5.30
CA ARG A 79 3.22 -5.78 5.79
C ARG A 79 4.38 -6.72 5.45
N ALA A 80 4.18 -8.00 5.71
CA ALA A 80 5.19 -9.04 5.65
C ALA A 80 4.54 -10.39 5.30
N ALA A 81 5.34 -11.45 5.26
CA ALA A 81 4.85 -12.79 4.98
C ALA A 81 3.72 -13.21 5.96
N PRO A 82 2.64 -13.84 5.48
CA PRO A 82 1.53 -14.34 6.32
C PRO A 82 1.98 -15.42 7.31
N ALA A 83 1.29 -15.66 8.42
CA ALA A 83 1.67 -16.68 9.40
C ALA A 83 1.84 -18.10 8.79
N PRO A 84 2.78 -18.95 9.25
CA PRO A 84 3.00 -20.28 8.69
C PRO A 84 1.77 -21.15 8.84
N GLY A 85 1.48 -21.96 7.82
CA GLY A 85 0.31 -22.84 7.83
C GLY A 85 -1.02 -22.11 7.76
N SER A 86 -1.04 -20.77 7.63
CA SER A 86 -2.25 -20.04 7.30
C SER A 86 -2.61 -20.22 5.82
N GLU A 87 -3.89 -20.02 5.51
CA GLU A 87 -4.36 -20.04 4.14
C GLU A 87 -3.69 -18.97 3.27
N ALA A 88 -3.35 -17.80 3.83
CA ALA A 88 -2.64 -16.76 3.10
C ALA A 88 -1.22 -17.20 2.71
N ALA A 89 -0.54 -17.94 3.59
CA ALA A 89 0.77 -18.52 3.27
C ALA A 89 0.64 -19.60 2.19
N ALA A 90 -0.39 -20.45 2.26
CA ALA A 90 -0.67 -21.47 1.24
C ALA A 90 -1.04 -20.84 -0.12
N ALA A 91 -1.74 -19.70 -0.11
CA ALA A 91 -2.06 -18.93 -1.31
C ALA A 91 -0.87 -18.15 -1.88
N GLY A 92 0.26 -18.08 -1.17
CA GLY A 92 1.44 -17.33 -1.59
C GLY A 92 1.25 -15.81 -1.57
N VAL A 93 0.42 -15.30 -0.65
CA VAL A 93 0.35 -13.86 -0.39
C VAL A 93 1.64 -13.43 0.30
N ASP A 94 2.16 -12.25 -0.02
CA ASP A 94 3.41 -11.74 0.56
C ASP A 94 3.34 -10.24 0.85
N GLY A 95 4.35 -9.72 1.55
CA GLY A 95 4.46 -8.31 1.88
C GLY A 95 4.42 -7.42 0.63
N GLY A 96 3.89 -6.21 0.79
CA GLY A 96 3.76 -5.19 -0.27
C GLY A 96 2.53 -5.32 -1.16
N TRP A 97 1.64 -6.29 -0.89
CA TRP A 97 0.36 -6.43 -1.58
C TRP A 97 -0.68 -5.51 -0.92
N ALA A 98 -1.38 -4.68 -1.69
CA ALA A 98 -2.47 -3.85 -1.18
C ALA A 98 -3.80 -4.60 -1.26
N VAL A 99 -4.69 -4.38 -0.29
CA VAL A 99 -6.04 -4.93 -0.35
C VAL A 99 -6.92 -3.94 -1.10
N GLU A 100 -7.57 -4.41 -2.16
CA GLU A 100 -8.43 -3.61 -3.02
C GLU A 100 -9.91 -3.82 -2.71
N ALA A 101 -10.31 -5.07 -2.51
CA ALA A 101 -11.68 -5.45 -2.20
C ALA A 101 -11.73 -6.66 -1.26
N VAL A 102 -12.82 -6.75 -0.50
CA VAL A 102 -13.12 -7.84 0.45
C VAL A 102 -14.56 -8.27 0.22
N ALA A 103 -14.80 -9.54 -0.04
CA ALA A 103 -16.12 -10.09 -0.42
C ALA A 103 -16.78 -9.27 -1.54
N ASP A 104 -16.03 -8.98 -2.60
CA ASP A 104 -16.43 -8.15 -3.74
C ASP A 104 -16.80 -6.69 -3.39
N VAL A 105 -16.60 -6.25 -2.16
CA VAL A 105 -16.77 -4.85 -1.73
C VAL A 105 -15.44 -4.11 -1.88
N PRO A 106 -15.33 -3.12 -2.78
CA PRO A 106 -14.16 -2.26 -2.85
C PRO A 106 -13.98 -1.49 -1.53
N ILE A 107 -12.77 -1.54 -0.96
CA ILE A 107 -12.46 -0.87 0.32
C ILE A 107 -11.71 0.45 0.12
N ALA A 108 -11.61 0.92 -1.12
CA ALA A 108 -10.99 2.21 -1.43
C ALA A 108 -11.76 3.36 -0.75
N GLY A 109 -11.02 4.29 -0.14
CA GLY A 109 -11.61 5.41 0.61
C GLY A 109 -12.14 5.06 2.00
N PHE A 110 -12.14 3.78 2.41
CA PHE A 110 -12.50 3.43 3.79
C PHE A 110 -11.37 3.81 4.74
N SER A 111 -11.71 4.07 6.00
CA SER A 111 -10.70 4.17 7.04
C SER A 111 -10.02 2.80 7.26
N PHE A 112 -8.77 2.80 7.70
CA PHE A 112 -8.06 1.56 8.06
C PHE A 112 -8.88 0.70 9.04
N LYS A 113 -9.53 1.32 10.03
CA LYS A 113 -10.36 0.61 11.01
C LYS A 113 -11.55 -0.08 10.34
N ASN A 114 -12.23 0.59 9.42
CA ASN A 114 -13.39 0.05 8.72
C ASN A 114 -12.98 -1.08 7.77
N ALA A 115 -11.95 -0.86 6.95
CA ALA A 115 -11.43 -1.88 6.05
C ALA A 115 -10.90 -3.12 6.80
N LEU A 116 -10.17 -2.92 7.92
CA LEU A 116 -9.76 -4.02 8.79
C LEU A 116 -10.96 -4.73 9.41
N GLY A 117 -12.02 -3.98 9.72
CA GLY A 117 -13.32 -4.50 10.12
C GLY A 117 -13.87 -5.47 9.07
N PHE A 118 -13.92 -5.11 7.79
CA PHE A 118 -14.37 -6.01 6.72
C PHE A 118 -13.53 -7.28 6.62
N VAL A 119 -12.20 -7.16 6.71
CA VAL A 119 -11.30 -8.32 6.64
C VAL A 119 -11.47 -9.25 7.86
N LYS A 120 -11.70 -8.70 9.05
CA LYS A 120 -11.81 -9.48 10.31
C LYS A 120 -13.22 -9.98 10.61
N ALA A 121 -14.23 -9.19 10.27
CA ALA A 121 -15.63 -9.42 10.61
C ALA A 121 -16.40 -10.17 9.52
N SER A 122 -15.78 -10.43 8.35
CA SER A 122 -16.36 -11.34 7.37
C SER A 122 -16.46 -12.75 7.96
N THR A 123 -17.64 -13.06 8.49
CA THR A 123 -18.05 -14.38 8.95
C THR A 123 -18.49 -15.26 7.79
N GLU A 124 -18.80 -14.66 6.63
CA GLU A 124 -19.11 -15.37 5.40
C GLU A 124 -17.86 -16.07 4.88
N ARG A 125 -17.95 -17.40 4.84
CA ARG A 125 -16.96 -18.27 4.25
C ARG A 125 -17.61 -18.98 3.06
N PRO A 126 -16.97 -18.99 1.89
CA PRO A 126 -15.63 -18.46 1.59
C PRO A 126 -15.53 -16.93 1.52
N LEU A 127 -14.43 -16.36 2.02
CA LEU A 127 -14.11 -14.94 1.94
C LEU A 127 -13.15 -14.68 0.77
N ALA A 128 -13.59 -13.99 -0.27
CA ALA A 128 -12.71 -13.53 -1.35
C ALA A 128 -12.03 -12.20 -0.99
N ILE A 129 -10.72 -12.11 -1.15
CA ILE A 129 -9.99 -10.83 -1.00
C ILE A 129 -9.21 -10.58 -2.29
N ALA A 130 -9.45 -9.42 -2.90
CA ALA A 130 -8.70 -8.95 -4.04
C ALA A 130 -7.45 -8.20 -3.56
N PHE A 131 -6.28 -8.70 -3.96
CA PHE A 131 -5.00 -8.09 -3.67
C PHE A 131 -4.39 -7.48 -4.93
N ARG A 132 -3.82 -6.29 -4.80
CA ARG A 132 -3.08 -5.63 -5.85
C ARG A 132 -1.58 -5.66 -5.53
N LEU A 133 -0.79 -6.18 -6.46
CA LEU A 133 0.67 -6.22 -6.30
C LEU A 133 1.26 -4.85 -6.62
N LEU A 134 1.59 -4.07 -5.60
CA LEU A 134 2.10 -2.73 -5.82
C LEU A 134 3.50 -2.75 -6.46
N PRO A 135 3.74 -1.98 -7.52
CA PRO A 135 5.06 -1.80 -8.11
C PRO A 135 6.09 -1.29 -7.08
N PRO A 136 7.39 -1.61 -7.25
CA PRO A 136 8.47 -1.09 -6.41
C PRO A 136 8.45 0.43 -6.25
N GLU A 137 8.20 1.16 -7.33
CA GLU A 137 8.15 2.62 -7.39
C GLU A 137 6.98 3.16 -6.58
N VAL A 138 5.82 2.51 -6.72
CA VAL A 138 4.65 2.80 -5.91
C VAL A 138 5.03 2.59 -4.45
N LEU A 139 5.51 1.42 -4.03
CA LEU A 139 5.91 1.13 -2.64
C LEU A 139 6.92 2.11 -2.03
N ALA A 140 7.77 2.72 -2.85
CA ALA A 140 8.80 3.70 -2.47
C ALA A 140 8.30 5.16 -2.46
N TYR A 141 7.11 5.42 -2.99
CA TYR A 141 6.52 6.75 -3.04
C TYR A 141 6.07 7.22 -1.64
N ASP A 142 6.65 8.32 -1.18
CA ASP A 142 6.40 8.94 0.13
C ASP A 142 5.40 10.14 0.06
N GLY A 143 4.74 10.38 -1.08
CA GLY A 143 3.76 11.47 -1.22
C GLY A 143 4.37 12.88 -1.16
N LYS A 144 5.69 13.02 -1.35
CA LYS A 144 6.40 14.31 -1.27
C LYS A 144 6.60 15.01 -2.62
N ALA A 145 6.18 14.39 -3.72
CA ALA A 145 6.49 14.90 -5.06
C ALA A 145 5.52 15.98 -5.57
N THR A 146 4.71 16.63 -4.72
CA THR A 146 3.85 17.75 -5.16
C THR A 146 3.70 18.82 -4.06
N SER A 147 4.80 19.26 -3.45
CA SER A 147 4.87 20.59 -2.78
C SER A 147 5.93 21.51 -3.37
N ALA A 148 6.69 21.04 -4.37
CA ALA A 148 7.66 21.87 -5.08
C ALA A 148 7.06 22.58 -6.32
N GLU A 149 5.90 22.14 -6.82
CA GLU A 149 5.27 22.68 -8.03
C GLU A 149 4.06 23.57 -7.73
N ALA A 150 4.14 24.35 -6.65
CA ALA A 150 3.27 25.51 -6.38
C ALA A 150 4.10 26.78 -6.08
N ARG A 151 5.37 26.79 -6.49
CA ARG A 151 6.18 28.01 -6.55
C ARG A 151 6.48 28.30 -8.00
N SER A 152 5.59 29.04 -8.66
CA SER A 152 5.93 29.77 -9.88
C SER A 152 7.33 30.37 -9.70
N PRO A 153 8.26 30.19 -10.65
CA PRO A 153 9.51 30.94 -10.59
C PRO A 153 9.15 32.43 -10.58
N PRO A 154 9.75 33.26 -9.72
CA PRO A 154 9.54 34.70 -9.80
C PRO A 154 10.01 35.16 -11.18
N VAL A 155 9.07 35.58 -12.03
CA VAL A 155 9.41 36.19 -13.30
C VAL A 155 10.12 37.49 -12.99
N LYS A 156 11.45 37.52 -13.18
CA LYS A 156 12.22 38.76 -13.18
C LYS A 156 11.90 39.51 -14.47
N VAL A 157 10.94 40.40 -14.43
CA VAL A 157 10.82 41.46 -15.43
C VAL A 157 11.60 42.67 -14.90
N ALA A 158 12.70 42.98 -15.59
CA ALA A 158 13.44 44.26 -15.49
C ALA A 158 13.49 44.92 -14.10
N GLY A 159 14.13 44.25 -13.12
CA GLY A 159 14.59 44.91 -11.89
C GLY A 159 13.54 45.23 -10.81
N LYS A 160 12.30 44.72 -10.88
CA LYS A 160 11.33 44.82 -9.77
C LYS A 160 10.61 43.49 -9.53
N THR A 161 10.63 43.03 -8.28
CA THR A 161 9.88 41.85 -7.82
C THR A 161 8.41 42.24 -7.66
N VAL A 162 7.50 41.58 -8.40
CA VAL A 162 6.06 41.74 -8.22
C VAL A 162 5.46 40.38 -7.88
N ALA A 163 4.71 40.28 -6.78
CA ALA A 163 3.97 39.07 -6.45
C ALA A 163 2.82 38.91 -7.47
N ALA A 164 2.78 37.75 -8.14
CA ALA A 164 1.69 37.41 -9.04
C ALA A 164 0.42 37.17 -8.22
N ALA A 165 -0.46 38.17 -8.15
CA ALA A 165 -1.82 37.98 -7.66
C ALA A 165 -2.57 37.15 -8.71
N ALA A 166 -2.93 35.91 -8.35
CA ALA A 166 -3.82 35.08 -9.13
C ALA A 166 -5.19 35.77 -9.22
N ALA A 167 -5.55 36.19 -10.43
CA ALA A 167 -6.87 36.67 -10.76
C ALA A 167 -7.87 35.51 -10.66
N ALA A 168 -8.66 35.47 -9.59
CA ALA A 168 -9.90 34.73 -9.56
C ALA A 168 -10.97 35.60 -10.24
N GLY A 169 -11.23 35.33 -11.51
CA GLY A 169 -12.44 35.78 -12.19
C GLY A 169 -13.63 34.92 -11.76
N GLY A 170 -14.72 35.57 -11.37
CA GLY A 170 -16.01 34.94 -11.10
C GLY A 170 -17.05 36.01 -10.76
N GLY A 171 -17.77 36.49 -11.77
CA GLY A 171 -18.89 37.42 -11.63
C GLY A 171 -20.25 36.71 -11.55
N GLY A 172 -21.28 37.49 -11.20
CA GLY A 172 -22.68 37.22 -11.54
C GLY A 172 -23.65 37.21 -10.36
N GLY A 173 -24.58 38.18 -10.35
CA GLY A 173 -25.80 38.18 -9.52
C GLY A 173 -26.02 39.47 -8.76
#